data_AF-A0A9D9T4K1-F1
#
_entry.id   AF-A0A9D9T4K1-F1
#
_cell.length_a   1.000
_cell.length_b   1.000
_cell.length_c   1.000
_cell.angle_alpha   90.00
_cell.angle_beta   90.00
_cell.angle_gamma   90.00
#
_symmetry.space_group_name_H-M   'P 1'
#
loop_
_entity.id
_entity.type
_entity.pdbx_description
1 polymer ?
#
loop_
_entity_poly.entity_id
_entity_poly.type
_entity_poly.pdbx_seq_one_letter_code
_entity_poly.pdbx_strand_id
1 'polypeptide(L)'
;MTLKQSAIFQTVLEAALPLAGYFFWHWDTSFILLFYLLDWILFLAINSVKAKKRFAFSQLAIEKKQAIRTLLLGTAFLIITCFVVLLTMQLLQPTFNFSERVVAFLRYNDMGIEQGYVLLPLLLLNGISVYKQQFIRPELYKYLTMGQLINESSKQGLLLLACAGLFLGVALFVQLPEEILLFSTIIGTTGYRIVERLKFARLFQ
;
A
#
# COMPACT_ATOMS: atom_id res chain seq x y z
N MET A 1 9.53 -4.26 -23.63
CA MET A 1 9.96 -3.96 -22.25
C MET A 1 10.00 -5.27 -21.48
N THR A 2 11.09 -5.58 -20.77
CA THR A 2 11.17 -6.83 -19.98
C THR A 2 10.31 -6.75 -18.71
N LEU A 3 9.95 -7.89 -18.12
CA LEU A 3 9.11 -7.93 -16.91
C LEU A 3 9.73 -7.15 -15.73
N LYS A 4 11.06 -7.19 -15.60
CA LYS A 4 11.83 -6.40 -14.63
C LYS A 4 11.74 -4.90 -14.89
N GLN A 5 11.90 -4.47 -16.14
CA GLN A 5 11.82 -3.05 -16.52
C GLN A 5 10.41 -2.50 -16.26
N SER A 6 9.37 -3.25 -16.63
CA SER A 6 7.98 -2.86 -16.39
C SER A 6 7.69 -2.70 -14.89
N ALA A 7 8.17 -3.65 -14.07
CA ALA A 7 8.00 -3.60 -12.62
C ALA A 7 8.65 -2.37 -11.98
N ILE A 8 9.90 -2.05 -12.36
CA ILE A 8 10.62 -0.86 -11.85
C ILE A 8 9.89 0.41 -12.28
N PHE A 9 9.57 0.53 -13.57
CA PHE A 9 8.86 1.70 -14.11
C PHE A 9 7.54 1.95 -13.38
N GLN A 10 6.78 0.88 -13.15
CA GLN A 10 5.52 0.96 -12.43
C GLN A 10 5.70 1.39 -10.96
N THR A 11 6.72 0.88 -10.27
CA THR A 11 7.00 1.30 -8.88
C THR A 11 7.46 2.75 -8.79
N VAL A 12 8.25 3.22 -9.76
CA VAL A 12 8.64 4.63 -9.83
C VAL A 12 7.43 5.53 -10.06
N LEU A 13 6.51 5.14 -10.94
CA LEU A 13 5.25 5.88 -11.14
C LEU A 13 4.37 5.90 -9.88
N GLU A 14 4.30 4.80 -9.14
CA GLU A 14 3.57 4.74 -7.87
C GLU A 14 4.17 5.69 -6.82
N ALA A 15 5.51 5.81 -6.77
CA ALA A 15 6.20 6.73 -5.88
C ALA A 15 6.12 8.19 -6.35
N ALA A 16 5.96 8.41 -7.66
CA ALA A 16 5.86 9.75 -8.24
C ALA A 16 4.60 10.48 -7.78
N LEU A 17 3.50 9.78 -7.49
CA LEU A 17 2.25 10.43 -7.07
C LEU A 17 2.36 11.13 -5.69
N PRO A 18 2.81 10.48 -4.59
CA PRO A 18 2.99 11.18 -3.32
C PRO A 18 4.08 12.26 -3.39
N LEU A 19 5.12 12.07 -4.21
CA LEU A 19 6.12 13.12 -4.46
C LEU A 19 5.52 14.32 -5.20
N ALA A 20 4.70 14.08 -6.22
CA ALA A 20 3.99 15.12 -6.93
C ALA A 20 2.99 15.84 -6.03
N GLY A 21 2.31 15.08 -5.17
CA GLY A 21 1.46 15.62 -4.11
C GLY A 21 2.19 16.60 -3.22
N TYR A 22 3.38 16.23 -2.74
CA TYR A 22 4.20 17.11 -1.91
C TYR A 22 4.66 18.38 -2.65
N PHE A 23 5.28 18.21 -3.84
CA PHE A 23 5.94 19.32 -4.54
C PHE A 23 5.00 20.24 -5.33
N PHE A 24 3.91 19.71 -5.88
CA PHE A 24 3.01 20.46 -6.77
C PHE A 24 1.63 20.71 -6.18
N TRP A 25 1.12 19.81 -5.33
CA TRP A 25 -0.23 19.90 -4.74
C TRP A 25 -0.20 20.21 -3.24
N HIS A 26 0.96 20.60 -2.71
CA HIS A 26 1.15 20.99 -1.30
C HIS A 26 0.56 19.98 -0.30
N TRP A 27 0.60 18.68 -0.62
CA TRP A 27 0.21 17.65 0.33
C TRP A 27 1.19 17.64 1.48
N ASP A 28 0.70 17.81 2.70
CA ASP A 28 1.51 17.54 3.87
C ASP A 28 1.60 16.03 4.16
N THR A 29 2.41 15.70 5.16
CA THR A 29 2.73 14.34 5.58
C THR A 29 1.49 13.51 5.85
N SER A 30 0.46 14.09 6.45
CA SER A 30 -0.76 13.34 6.77
C SER A 30 -1.59 12.99 5.53
N PHE A 31 -1.58 13.82 4.48
CA PHE A 31 -2.21 13.50 3.20
C PHE A 31 -1.49 12.34 2.49
N ILE A 32 -0.15 12.33 2.53
CA ILE A 32 0.65 11.26 1.95
C ILE A 32 0.44 9.94 2.71
N LEU A 33 0.36 10.00 4.04
CA LEU A 33 0.04 8.82 4.85
C LEU A 33 -1.37 8.28 4.56
N LEU A 34 -2.35 9.15 4.37
CA LEU A 34 -3.70 8.75 3.93
C LEU A 34 -3.68 8.10 2.54
N PHE A 35 -2.90 8.64 1.61
CA PHE A 35 -2.70 8.03 0.30
C PHE A 35 -2.13 6.60 0.42
N TYR A 36 -1.08 6.40 1.22
CA TYR A 36 -0.52 5.06 1.46
C TYR A 36 -1.49 4.11 2.16
N LEU A 37 -2.32 4.61 3.07
CA LEU A 37 -3.36 3.82 3.71
C LEU A 37 -4.39 3.34 2.68
N LEU A 38 -4.86 4.23 1.80
CA LEU A 38 -5.78 3.87 0.71
C LEU A 38 -5.16 2.84 -0.26
N ASP A 39 -3.90 3.03 -0.62
CA ASP A 39 -3.18 2.09 -1.49
C ASP A 39 -3.04 0.70 -0.83
N TRP A 40 -2.83 0.65 0.49
CA TRP A 40 -2.79 -0.62 1.21
C TRP A 40 -4.18 -1.28 1.33
N ILE A 41 -5.25 -0.51 1.55
CA ILE A 41 -6.63 -1.03 1.49
C ILE A 41 -6.89 -1.65 0.12
N LEU A 42 -6.52 -0.96 -0.96
CA LEU A 42 -6.66 -1.46 -2.32
C LEU A 42 -5.85 -2.75 -2.52
N PHE A 43 -4.61 -2.79 -2.03
CA PHE A 43 -3.77 -3.99 -2.12
C PHE A 43 -4.40 -5.20 -1.42
N LEU A 44 -5.00 -5.01 -0.24
CA LEU A 44 -5.72 -6.06 0.49
C LEU A 44 -6.97 -6.51 -0.28
N ALA A 45 -7.72 -5.58 -0.88
CA ALA A 45 -8.87 -5.90 -1.71
C ALA A 45 -8.48 -6.73 -2.93
N ILE A 46 -7.42 -6.33 -3.65
CA ILE A 46 -6.89 -7.07 -4.81
C ILE A 46 -6.42 -8.47 -4.39
N ASN A 47 -5.74 -8.63 -3.25
CA ASN A 47 -5.32 -9.94 -2.76
C ASN A 47 -6.51 -10.83 -2.37
N SER A 48 -7.60 -10.25 -1.86
CA SER A 48 -8.85 -10.98 -1.62
C SER A 48 -9.45 -11.51 -2.93
N VAL A 49 -9.41 -10.71 -4.00
CA VAL A 49 -9.84 -11.14 -5.33
C VAL A 49 -8.93 -12.24 -5.91
N LYS A 50 -7.60 -12.10 -5.78
CA LYS A 50 -6.64 -13.15 -6.17
C LYS A 50 -6.89 -14.47 -5.44
N ALA A 51 -7.10 -14.40 -4.13
CA ALA A 51 -7.40 -15.58 -3.30
C ALA A 51 -8.70 -16.26 -3.75
N LYS A 52 -9.76 -15.48 -4.02
CA LYS A 52 -11.02 -16.01 -4.56
C LYS A 52 -10.80 -16.75 -5.90
N LYS A 53 -10.00 -16.17 -6.80
CA LYS A 53 -9.70 -16.79 -8.10
C LYS A 53 -8.88 -18.08 -7.98
N ARG A 54 -7.87 -18.12 -7.10
CA ARG A 54 -7.08 -19.33 -6.83
C ARG A 54 -7.94 -20.43 -6.20
N PHE A 55 -8.74 -20.09 -5.20
CA PHE A 55 -9.62 -21.06 -4.54
C PHE A 55 -10.66 -21.65 -5.52
N ALA A 56 -11.23 -20.83 -6.41
CA ALA A 56 -12.13 -21.31 -7.44
C ALA A 56 -11.49 -22.34 -8.39
N PHE A 57 -10.16 -22.27 -8.59
CA PHE A 57 -9.40 -23.21 -9.40
C PHE A 57 -9.00 -24.47 -8.62
N SER A 58 -8.46 -24.33 -7.41
CA SER A 58 -7.93 -25.47 -6.65
C SER A 58 -9.00 -26.26 -5.89
N GLN A 59 -10.05 -25.58 -5.42
CA GLN A 59 -11.11 -26.12 -4.54
C GLN A 59 -10.59 -26.77 -3.24
N LEU A 60 -9.34 -26.53 -2.86
CA LEU A 60 -8.73 -27.11 -1.67
C LEU A 60 -9.12 -26.33 -0.40
N ALA A 61 -9.73 -27.02 0.57
CA ALA A 61 -10.13 -26.42 1.85
C ALA A 61 -8.93 -25.84 2.64
N ILE A 62 -7.75 -26.46 2.52
CA ILE A 62 -6.51 -25.99 3.13
C ILE A 62 -6.13 -24.60 2.60
N GLU A 63 -6.23 -24.39 1.28
CA GLU A 63 -5.95 -23.09 0.67
C GLU A 63 -6.96 -22.02 1.10
N LYS A 64 -8.24 -22.39 1.28
CA LYS A 64 -9.25 -21.47 1.83
C LYS A 64 -8.91 -21.02 3.25
N LYS A 65 -8.54 -21.96 4.13
CA LYS A 65 -8.14 -21.66 5.51
C LYS A 65 -6.89 -20.76 5.53
N GLN A 66 -5.91 -21.05 4.67
CA GLN A 66 -4.72 -20.22 4.53
C GLN A 66 -5.07 -18.80 4.04
N ALA A 67 -5.94 -18.68 3.04
CA ALA A 67 -6.41 -17.39 2.53
C ALA A 67 -7.02 -16.52 3.62
N ILE A 68 -7.96 -17.08 4.39
CA ILE A 68 -8.63 -16.36 5.47
C ILE A 68 -7.60 -15.92 6.53
N ARG A 69 -6.70 -16.81 6.95
CA ARG A 69 -5.67 -16.47 7.94
C ARG A 69 -4.77 -15.32 7.46
N THR A 70 -4.24 -15.41 6.24
CA THR A 70 -3.32 -14.40 5.71
C THR A 70 -4.02 -13.05 5.50
N LEU A 71 -5.27 -13.06 5.02
CA LEU A 71 -6.06 -11.83 4.86
C LEU A 71 -6.39 -11.20 6.22
N LEU A 72 -6.82 -11.99 7.22
CA LEU A 72 -7.06 -11.48 8.57
C LEU A 72 -5.80 -10.88 9.21
N LEU A 73 -4.65 -11.53 9.03
CA LEU A 73 -3.36 -10.97 9.48
C LEU A 73 -3.03 -9.67 8.75
N GLY A 74 -3.24 -9.62 7.43
CA GLY A 74 -3.06 -8.39 6.65
C GLY A 74 -3.95 -7.25 7.14
N THR A 75 -5.24 -7.53 7.40
CA THR A 75 -6.18 -6.56 7.97
C THR A 75 -5.75 -6.10 9.36
N ALA A 76 -5.32 -7.03 10.22
CA ALA A 76 -4.84 -6.69 11.56
C ALA A 76 -3.63 -5.76 11.49
N PHE A 77 -2.64 -6.05 10.62
CA PHE A 77 -1.49 -5.15 10.43
C PHE A 77 -1.91 -3.77 9.92
N LEU A 78 -2.88 -3.69 9.01
CA LEU A 78 -3.41 -2.42 8.52
C LEU A 78 -4.05 -1.61 9.65
N ILE A 79 -4.91 -2.23 10.47
CA ILE A 79 -5.58 -1.56 11.59
C ILE A 79 -4.55 -1.07 12.61
N ILE A 80 -3.60 -1.93 13.01
CA ILE A 80 -2.58 -1.57 13.99
C ILE A 80 -1.67 -0.46 13.43
N THR A 81 -1.26 -0.55 12.17
CA THR A 81 -0.41 0.49 11.55
C THR A 81 -1.17 1.81 11.47
N CYS A 82 -2.45 1.79 11.10
CA CYS A 82 -3.30 2.97 11.11
C CYS A 82 -3.32 3.59 12.52
N PHE A 83 -3.56 2.78 13.56
CA PHE A 83 -3.55 3.24 14.94
C PHE A 83 -2.19 3.85 15.36
N VAL A 84 -1.08 3.23 15.00
CA VAL A 84 0.27 3.76 15.30
C VAL A 84 0.51 5.08 14.57
N VAL A 85 0.11 5.20 13.31
CA VAL A 85 0.21 6.45 12.54
C VAL A 85 -0.64 7.55 13.17
N LEU A 86 -1.87 7.24 13.59
CA LEU A 86 -2.74 8.18 14.30
C LEU A 86 -2.08 8.74 15.56
N LEU A 87 -1.52 7.87 16.40
CA LEU A 87 -0.81 8.28 17.61
C LEU A 87 0.42 9.14 17.27
N THR A 88 1.16 8.77 16.23
CA THR A 88 2.34 9.52 15.78
C THR A 88 1.93 10.93 15.32
N MET A 89 0.85 11.05 14.54
CA MET A 89 0.34 12.34 14.08
C MET A 89 -0.16 13.21 15.23
N GLN A 90 -0.87 12.64 16.21
CA GLN A 90 -1.32 13.38 17.39
C GLN A 90 -0.16 13.87 18.26
N LEU A 91 0.95 13.12 18.31
CA LEU A 91 2.15 13.53 19.05
C LEU A 91 2.85 14.72 18.36
N LEU A 92 2.93 14.68 17.02
CA LEU A 92 3.55 15.76 16.24
C LEU A 92 2.64 16.99 16.14
N GLN A 93 1.34 16.79 16.02
CA GLN A 93 0.31 17.82 15.86
C GLN A 93 -0.85 17.53 16.83
N PRO A 94 -0.87 18.10 18.04
CA PRO A 94 -1.91 17.83 19.04
C PRO A 94 -3.35 18.14 18.59
N THR A 95 -3.51 19.03 17.61
CA THR A 95 -4.80 19.39 17.01
C THR A 95 -5.24 18.46 15.88
N PHE A 96 -4.51 17.37 15.61
CA PHE A 96 -4.79 16.46 14.52
C PHE A 96 -6.10 15.68 14.73
N ASN A 97 -7.07 15.90 13.83
CA ASN A 97 -8.32 15.15 13.77
C ASN A 97 -8.35 14.29 12.48
N PHE A 98 -8.33 12.98 12.65
CA PHE A 98 -8.29 12.04 11.52
C PHE A 98 -9.52 12.11 10.61
N SER A 99 -10.71 12.20 11.20
CA SER A 99 -11.97 12.19 10.42
C SER A 99 -12.06 13.42 9.54
N GLU A 100 -11.76 14.59 10.10
CA GLU A 100 -11.68 15.84 9.36
C GLU A 100 -10.60 15.76 8.28
N ARG A 101 -9.46 15.13 8.60
CA ARG A 101 -8.36 14.96 7.65
C ARG A 101 -8.72 14.07 6.46
N VAL A 102 -9.46 12.99 6.67
CA VAL A 102 -9.96 12.13 5.59
C VAL A 102 -10.91 12.90 4.68
N VAL A 103 -11.83 13.70 5.25
CA VAL A 103 -12.74 14.53 4.47
C VAL A 103 -11.98 15.61 3.71
N ALA A 104 -11.03 16.29 4.37
CA ALA A 104 -10.18 17.30 3.76
C ALA A 104 -9.34 16.71 2.62
N PHE A 105 -8.83 15.48 2.78
CA PHE A 105 -8.14 14.77 1.72
C PHE A 105 -9.08 14.51 0.54
N LEU A 106 -10.25 13.91 0.74
CA LEU A 106 -11.14 13.60 -0.39
C LEU A 106 -11.67 14.85 -1.10
N ARG A 107 -11.95 15.92 -0.35
CA ARG A 107 -12.45 17.20 -0.86
C ARG A 107 -11.37 18.21 -1.21
N TYR A 108 -10.09 17.83 -1.13
CA TYR A 108 -9.01 18.72 -1.48
C TYR A 108 -9.21 19.18 -2.93
N ASN A 109 -9.49 20.46 -3.11
CA ASN A 109 -9.82 21.01 -4.41
C ASN A 109 -8.55 21.60 -5.00
N ASP A 110 -8.11 21.02 -6.11
CA ASP A 110 -7.08 21.59 -6.94
C ASP A 110 -7.61 21.72 -8.36
N MET A 111 -7.32 22.84 -9.00
CA MET A 111 -7.79 23.16 -10.36
C MET A 111 -9.33 23.13 -10.55
N GLY A 112 -10.11 23.29 -9.47
CA GLY A 112 -11.58 23.33 -9.51
C GLY A 112 -12.26 21.97 -9.36
N ILE A 113 -11.51 20.87 -9.22
CA ILE A 113 -12.05 19.52 -9.04
C ILE A 113 -11.59 18.97 -7.69
N GLU A 114 -12.51 18.40 -6.90
CA GLU A 114 -12.12 17.69 -5.68
C GLU A 114 -11.31 16.43 -6.03
N GLN A 115 -10.12 16.30 -5.44
CA GLN A 115 -9.18 15.26 -5.81
C GLN A 115 -9.74 13.86 -5.65
N GLY A 116 -10.66 13.63 -4.71
CA GLY A 116 -11.28 12.33 -4.50
C GLY A 116 -11.95 11.78 -5.76
N TYR A 117 -12.53 12.64 -6.61
CA TYR A 117 -13.14 12.24 -7.88
C TYR A 117 -12.14 11.78 -8.93
N VAL A 118 -10.88 12.21 -8.83
CA VAL A 118 -9.82 11.87 -9.79
C VAL A 118 -8.96 10.74 -9.23
N LEU A 119 -8.51 10.89 -7.99
CA LEU A 119 -7.56 10.02 -7.32
C LEU A 119 -8.14 8.62 -7.06
N LEU A 120 -9.37 8.52 -6.54
CA LEU A 120 -9.95 7.20 -6.21
C LEU A 120 -10.17 6.34 -7.46
N PRO A 121 -10.75 6.84 -8.57
CA PRO A 121 -10.83 6.06 -9.81
C PRO A 121 -9.45 5.70 -10.36
N LEU A 122 -8.48 6.61 -10.33
CA LEU A 122 -7.12 6.32 -10.81
C LEU A 122 -6.45 5.20 -10.01
N LEU A 123 -6.54 5.24 -8.68
CA LEU A 123 -6.05 4.18 -7.80
C LEU A 123 -6.71 2.84 -8.14
N LEU A 124 -8.04 2.80 -8.24
CA LEU A 124 -8.78 1.58 -8.59
C LEU A 124 -8.40 1.04 -9.97
N LEU A 125 -8.32 1.91 -10.98
CA LEU A 125 -7.93 1.53 -12.34
C LEU A 125 -6.51 0.98 -12.38
N ASN A 126 -5.59 1.60 -11.65
CA ASN A 126 -4.22 1.11 -11.50
C ASN A 126 -4.21 -0.29 -10.88
N GLY A 127 -4.88 -0.47 -9.73
CA GLY A 127 -4.98 -1.77 -9.06
C GLY A 127 -5.59 -2.87 -9.94
N ILE A 128 -6.65 -2.55 -10.69
CA ILE A 128 -7.26 -3.48 -11.67
C ILE A 128 -6.28 -3.80 -12.81
N SER A 129 -5.56 -2.80 -13.31
CA SER A 129 -4.56 -2.98 -14.37
C SER A 129 -3.43 -3.90 -13.91
N VAL A 130 -2.87 -3.64 -12.72
CA VAL A 130 -1.85 -4.49 -12.06
C VAL A 130 -2.37 -5.92 -11.94
N TYR A 131 -3.57 -6.10 -11.40
CA TYR A 131 -4.19 -7.41 -11.23
C TYR A 131 -4.34 -8.16 -12.56
N LYS A 132 -4.85 -7.50 -13.61
CA LYS A 132 -5.00 -8.12 -14.92
C LYS A 132 -3.65 -8.50 -15.54
N GLN A 133 -2.68 -7.60 -15.50
CA GLN A 133 -1.39 -7.77 -16.15
C GLN A 133 -0.49 -8.78 -15.44
N GLN A 134 -0.40 -8.68 -14.12
CA GLN A 134 0.55 -9.47 -13.32
C GLN A 134 -0.02 -10.80 -12.85
N PHE A 135 -1.35 -10.94 -12.71
CA PHE A 135 -1.96 -12.17 -12.17
C PHE A 135 -2.81 -12.94 -13.18
N ILE A 136 -3.69 -12.25 -13.93
CA ILE A 136 -4.62 -12.93 -14.84
C ILE A 136 -3.96 -13.35 -16.15
N ARG A 137 -3.30 -12.42 -16.87
CA ARG A 137 -2.65 -12.73 -18.15
C ARG A 137 -1.62 -13.87 -18.07
N PRO A 138 -0.72 -13.92 -17.07
CA PRO A 138 0.19 -15.05 -16.88
C PRO A 138 -0.46 -16.27 -16.18
N GLU A 139 -1.75 -16.22 -15.89
CA GLU A 139 -2.51 -17.32 -15.26
C GLU A 139 -1.90 -17.85 -13.96
N LEU A 140 -1.33 -16.97 -13.13
CA LEU A 140 -0.59 -17.37 -11.92
C LEU A 140 -1.40 -18.20 -10.93
N TYR A 141 -2.73 -18.07 -10.97
CA TYR A 141 -3.64 -18.86 -10.16
C TYR A 141 -3.54 -20.37 -10.43
N LYS A 142 -2.96 -20.81 -11.56
CA LYS A 142 -2.73 -22.23 -11.86
C LYS A 142 -1.44 -22.74 -11.19
N TYR A 143 -0.38 -21.94 -11.28
CA TYR A 143 0.99 -22.37 -10.94
C TYR A 143 1.41 -22.05 -9.50
N LEU A 144 0.88 -20.98 -8.91
CA LEU A 144 1.28 -20.53 -7.58
C LEU A 144 0.31 -21.03 -6.51
N THR A 145 0.87 -21.43 -5.36
CA THR A 145 0.09 -21.77 -4.16
C THR A 145 -0.53 -20.52 -3.55
N MET A 146 -1.58 -20.70 -2.73
CA MET A 146 -2.20 -19.59 -2.00
C MET A 146 -1.17 -18.78 -1.20
N GLY A 147 -0.29 -19.47 -0.46
CA GLY A 147 0.76 -18.81 0.33
C GLY A 147 1.69 -17.94 -0.51
N GLN A 148 2.13 -18.44 -1.68
CA GLN A 148 3.00 -17.67 -2.58
C GLN A 148 2.29 -16.44 -3.18
N LEU A 149 0.97 -16.51 -3.38
CA LEU A 149 0.20 -15.43 -3.99
C LEU A 149 -0.11 -14.27 -3.05
N ILE A 150 -0.38 -14.56 -1.78
CA ILE A 150 -0.93 -13.55 -0.86
C ILE A 150 -0.11 -13.32 0.40
N ASN A 151 0.88 -14.16 0.74
CA ASN A 151 1.70 -13.89 1.95
C ASN A 151 2.55 -12.63 1.83
N GLU A 152 2.76 -12.11 0.63
CA GLU A 152 3.42 -10.82 0.42
C GLU A 152 2.71 -9.71 1.20
N SER A 153 1.37 -9.76 1.33
CA SER A 153 0.63 -8.75 2.08
C SER A 153 0.90 -8.75 3.57
N SER A 154 1.06 -9.93 4.17
CA SER A 154 1.44 -10.02 5.58
C SER A 154 2.88 -9.58 5.80
N LYS A 155 3.81 -9.87 4.87
CA LYS A 155 5.20 -9.41 4.96
C LYS A 155 5.31 -7.90 4.83
N GLN A 156 4.61 -7.32 3.84
CA GLN A 156 4.48 -5.88 3.66
C GLN A 156 3.90 -5.23 4.92
N GLY A 157 2.81 -5.79 5.45
CA GLY A 157 2.17 -5.25 6.63
C GLY A 157 3.03 -5.28 7.87
N LEU A 158 3.77 -6.37 8.10
CA LEU A 158 4.69 -6.46 9.22
C LEU A 158 5.83 -5.44 9.10
N LEU A 159 6.39 -5.26 7.90
CA LEU A 159 7.45 -4.27 7.67
C LEU A 159 6.95 -2.85 7.90
N LEU A 160 5.79 -2.49 7.33
CA LEU A 160 5.19 -1.17 7.50
C LEU A 160 4.88 -0.88 8.97
N LEU A 161 4.34 -1.87 9.68
CA LEU A 161 4.08 -1.77 11.10
C LEU A 161 5.38 -1.58 11.90
N ALA A 162 6.43 -2.34 11.59
CA ALA A 162 7.73 -2.20 12.25
C ALA A 162 8.32 -0.80 12.01
N CYS A 163 8.27 -0.30 10.77
CA CYS A 163 8.72 1.05 10.44
C CYS A 163 7.89 2.11 11.18
N ALA A 164 6.55 2.01 11.15
CA ALA A 164 5.68 2.95 11.85
C ALA A 164 5.92 2.94 13.37
N GLY A 165 6.08 1.75 13.95
CA GLY A 165 6.39 1.58 15.38
C GLY A 165 7.75 2.16 15.76
N LEU A 166 8.77 1.99 14.91
CA LEU A 166 10.07 2.64 15.08
C LEU A 166 9.95 4.16 15.03
N PHE A 167 9.18 4.70 14.07
CA PHE A 167 8.94 6.14 13.97
C PHE A 167 8.25 6.69 15.21
N LEU A 168 7.18 6.04 15.68
CA LEU A 168 6.53 6.41 16.93
C LEU A 168 7.53 6.38 18.10
N GLY A 169 8.32 5.31 18.21
CA GLY A 169 9.33 5.15 19.25
C GLY A 169 10.34 6.30 19.26
N VAL A 170 10.86 6.71 18.10
CA VAL A 170 11.79 7.85 18.00
C VAL A 170 11.08 9.17 18.32
N ALA A 171 9.85 9.36 17.82
CA ALA A 171 9.07 10.58 18.02
C ALA A 171 8.75 10.85 19.50
N LEU A 172 8.72 9.81 20.36
CA LEU A 172 8.56 9.96 21.81
C LEU A 172 9.77 10.63 22.50
N PHE A 173 10.96 10.59 21.90
CA PHE A 173 12.18 11.15 22.48
C PHE A 173 12.68 12.38 21.74
N VAL A 174 12.39 12.50 20.44
CA VAL A 174 12.90 13.56 19.56
C VAL A 174 11.77 14.11 18.71
N GLN A 175 11.63 15.43 18.66
CA GLN A 175 10.75 16.10 17.69
C GLN A 175 11.35 15.95 16.29
N LEU A 176 10.80 15.02 15.53
CA LEU A 176 11.21 14.79 14.15
C LEU A 176 10.52 15.78 13.22
N PRO A 177 11.26 16.42 12.29
CA PRO A 177 10.65 17.12 11.17
C PRO A 177 9.75 16.17 10.37
N GLU A 178 8.60 16.66 9.96
CA GLU A 178 7.59 15.88 9.23
C GLU A 178 8.12 15.36 7.89
N GLU A 179 9.04 16.09 7.27
CA GLU A 179 9.69 15.74 6.02
C GLU A 179 10.51 14.46 6.14
N ILE A 180 11.14 14.21 7.31
CA ILE A 180 11.88 12.98 7.55
C ILE A 180 10.92 11.79 7.53
N LEU A 181 9.75 11.92 8.15
CA LEU A 181 8.72 10.88 8.16
C LEU A 181 8.17 10.64 6.74
N LEU A 182 7.93 11.71 5.99
CA LEU A 182 7.45 11.66 4.61
C LEU A 182 8.46 10.93 3.70
N PHE A 183 9.69 11.42 3.60
CA PHE A 183 10.66 10.86 2.66
C PHE A 183 11.10 9.46 3.03
N SER A 184 11.22 9.15 4.32
CA SER A 184 11.53 7.80 4.78
C SER A 184 10.41 6.80 4.43
N THR A 185 9.14 7.21 4.54
CA THR A 185 8.00 6.39 4.13
C THR A 185 8.03 6.14 2.61
N ILE A 186 8.26 7.18 1.81
CA ILE A 186 8.33 7.03 0.35
C ILE A 186 9.48 6.12 -0.06
N ILE A 187 10.69 6.37 0.46
CA ILE A 187 11.88 5.56 0.13
C ILE A 187 11.70 4.12 0.60
N GLY A 188 11.23 3.91 1.84
CA GLY A 188 11.04 2.58 2.42
C GLY A 188 10.02 1.74 1.65
N THR A 189 8.85 2.31 1.35
CA THR A 189 7.80 1.61 0.59
C THR A 189 8.22 1.32 -0.85
N THR A 190 8.83 2.29 -1.53
CA THR A 190 9.33 2.15 -2.91
C THR A 190 10.43 1.09 -2.98
N GLY A 191 11.43 1.20 -2.10
CA GLY A 191 12.55 0.26 -2.04
C GLY A 191 12.09 -1.18 -1.78
N TYR A 192 11.17 -1.35 -0.83
CA TYR A 192 10.58 -2.67 -0.55
C TYR A 192 9.85 -3.25 -1.78
N ARG A 193 8.99 -2.46 -2.44
CA ARG A 193 8.24 -2.90 -3.62
C ARG A 193 9.16 -3.31 -4.78
N ILE A 194 10.25 -2.56 -5.00
CA ILE A 194 11.25 -2.90 -6.01
C ILE A 194 11.86 -4.27 -5.69
N VAL A 195 12.30 -4.49 -4.45
CA VAL A 195 12.92 -5.76 -4.04
C VAL A 195 11.98 -6.94 -4.24
N GLU A 196 10.72 -6.84 -3.80
CA GLU A 196 9.75 -7.94 -3.97
C GLU A 196 9.39 -8.19 -5.44
N ARG A 197 9.13 -7.13 -6.23
CA ARG A 197 8.83 -7.30 -7.66
C ARG A 197 10.01 -7.89 -8.44
N LEU A 198 11.24 -7.55 -8.07
CA LEU A 198 12.44 -8.15 -8.68
C LEU A 198 12.62 -9.62 -8.29
N LYS A 199 12.31 -10.01 -7.05
CA LYS A 199 12.28 -11.44 -6.66
C LYS A 199 11.25 -12.19 -7.49
N PHE A 200 10.06 -11.63 -7.64
CA PHE A 200 8.98 -12.23 -8.43
C PHE A 200 9.38 -12.41 -9.91
N ALA A 201 9.99 -11.39 -10.51
CA ALA A 201 10.44 -11.44 -11.90
C ALA A 201 11.51 -12.50 -12.18
N ARG A 202 12.27 -12.96 -11.16
CA ARG A 202 13.25 -14.05 -11.31
C ARG A 202 12.59 -15.43 -11.41
N LEU A 203 11.34 -15.60 -10.97
CA LEU A 203 10.64 -16.89 -11.04
C LEU A 203 10.19 -17.27 -12.47
N PHE A 204 10.26 -16.32 -13.41
CA PHE A 204 9.81 -16.48 -14.79
C PHE A 204 10.95 -16.29 -15.81
N GLN A 205 12.21 -16.35 -15.35
CA GLN A 205 13.41 -16.42 -16.19
C GLN A 205 13.92 -17.85 -16.20
#